data_AF-A0A4P9VQL6-F1
#
_entry.id   AF-A0A4P9VQL6-F1
#
_cell.length_a   1.000
_cell.length_b   1.000
_cell.length_c   1.000
_cell.angle_alpha   90.00
_cell.angle_beta   90.00
_cell.angle_gamma   90.00
#
_symmetry.space_group_name_H-M   'P 1'
#
loop_
_entity.id
_entity.type
_entity.pdbx_description
1 polymer ?
#
loop_
_entity_poly.entity_id
_entity_poly.type
_entity_poly.pdbx_seq_one_letter_code
_entity_poly.pdbx_strand_id
1 'polypeptide(L)'
;MRVILVIFLSLSSAIAQACFAPRGGPEYDALIDLKQLEEPNTYRVTVPSQLEDLQKAEIMLAYSKDHAGGVPVYDAFETLKAREINGKLSATFTVEHRENKKPYIVVMWWPKVCCPCGIQANTKFLEVE
;
A
#
# COMPACT_ATOMS: atom_id res chain seq x y z
N MET A 1 10.89 44.54 -15.88
CA MET A 1 9.70 43.65 -15.95
C MET A 1 9.98 42.24 -16.48
N ARG A 2 10.86 42.02 -17.48
CA ARG A 2 11.10 40.67 -18.04
C ARG A 2 11.75 39.66 -17.08
N VAL A 3 12.65 40.09 -16.18
CA VAL A 3 13.36 39.19 -15.25
C VAL A 3 12.46 38.64 -14.13
N ILE A 4 11.52 39.45 -13.63
CA ILE A 4 10.58 39.05 -12.56
C ILE A 4 9.61 37.96 -13.06
N LEU A 5 9.24 38.01 -14.34
CA LEU A 5 8.36 37.01 -14.96
C LEU A 5 9.03 35.63 -15.06
N VAL A 6 10.35 35.61 -15.33
CA VAL A 6 11.13 34.36 -15.42
C VAL A 6 11.29 33.70 -14.04
N ILE A 7 11.49 34.49 -12.99
CA ILE A 7 11.56 33.99 -11.62
C ILE A 7 10.20 33.37 -11.21
N PHE A 8 9.09 34.04 -11.49
CA PHE A 8 7.75 33.51 -11.21
C PHE A 8 7.42 32.21 -11.97
N LEU A 9 7.88 32.09 -13.22
CA LEU A 9 7.73 30.88 -14.03
C LEU A 9 8.60 29.71 -13.53
N SER A 10 9.79 29.99 -12.99
CA SER A 10 10.67 28.96 -12.42
C SER A 10 10.22 28.42 -11.05
N LEU A 11 9.47 29.22 -10.28
CA LEU A 11 8.91 28.81 -8.99
C LEU A 11 7.65 27.94 -9.16
N SER A 12 6.91 28.10 -10.26
CA SER A 12 5.68 27.35 -10.52
C SER A 12 5.92 25.97 -11.15
N SER A 13 7.09 25.73 -11.77
CA SER A 13 7.50 24.41 -12.25
C SER A 13 8.01 23.48 -11.14
N ALA A 14 8.47 24.02 -10.01
CA ALA A 14 8.94 23.23 -8.87
C ALA A 14 7.81 22.50 -8.11
N ILE A 15 6.55 22.89 -8.34
CA ILE A 15 5.36 22.38 -7.63
C ILE A 15 4.62 21.30 -8.44
N ALA A 16 4.98 21.12 -9.72
CA ALA A 16 4.38 20.11 -10.59
C ALA A 16 5.23 18.83 -10.62
N GLN A 17 5.53 18.26 -9.45
CA GLN A 17 5.98 16.87 -9.39
C GLN A 17 4.76 15.96 -9.49
N ALA A 18 4.37 15.59 -10.71
CA ALA A 18 3.54 14.41 -10.89
C ALA A 18 4.36 13.20 -10.41
N CYS A 19 3.98 12.51 -9.33
CA CYS A 19 4.65 11.24 -9.04
C CYS A 19 4.19 10.21 -10.06
N PHE A 20 5.16 9.55 -10.66
CA PHE A 20 4.97 8.38 -11.50
C PHE A 20 4.77 7.09 -10.69
N ALA A 21 4.95 7.14 -9.36
CA ALA A 21 4.81 6.01 -8.45
C ALA A 21 4.19 6.45 -7.12
N PRO A 22 3.49 5.55 -6.40
CA PRO A 22 3.03 5.84 -5.05
C PRO A 22 4.22 6.09 -4.10
N ARG A 23 4.00 6.93 -3.10
CA ARG A 23 4.94 7.09 -1.98
C ARG A 23 4.96 5.80 -1.17
N GLY A 24 6.14 5.31 -0.84
CA GLY A 24 6.31 4.13 0.01
C GLY A 24 7.59 4.26 0.82
N GLY A 25 7.74 3.40 1.83
CA GLY A 25 8.87 3.45 2.74
C GLY A 25 8.58 2.80 4.09
N PRO A 26 9.61 2.55 4.91
CA PRO A 26 9.48 1.88 6.20
C PRO A 26 8.49 2.57 7.15
N GLU A 27 8.33 3.89 7.05
CA GLU A 27 7.36 4.67 7.83
C GLU A 27 5.90 4.30 7.52
N TYR A 28 5.62 3.87 6.29
CA TYR A 28 4.29 3.43 5.87
C TYR A 28 4.12 1.93 6.10
N ASP A 29 5.16 1.13 5.87
CA ASP A 29 5.18 -0.31 6.16
C ASP A 29 4.88 -0.58 7.65
N ALA A 30 5.40 0.28 8.54
CA ALA A 30 5.14 0.21 9.98
C ALA A 30 3.68 0.47 10.38
N LEU A 31 2.83 0.96 9.47
CA LEU A 31 1.39 1.14 9.72
C LEU A 31 0.60 -0.17 9.60
N ILE A 32 1.22 -1.23 9.09
CA ILE A 32 0.61 -2.55 8.96
C ILE A 32 0.81 -3.35 10.25
N ASP A 33 -0.27 -3.49 11.03
CA ASP A 33 -0.31 -4.42 12.16
C ASP A 33 -0.79 -5.79 11.66
N LEU A 34 0.16 -6.70 11.48
CA LEU A 34 -0.07 -8.06 11.03
C LEU A 34 0.16 -9.04 12.19
N LYS A 35 -0.84 -9.88 12.46
CA LYS A 35 -0.80 -10.89 13.52
C LYS A 35 -1.23 -12.24 12.98
N GLN A 36 -0.44 -13.28 13.26
CA GLN A 36 -0.88 -14.66 13.07
C GLN A 36 -1.92 -15.01 14.14
N LEU A 37 -2.95 -15.74 13.75
CA LEU A 37 -3.99 -16.25 14.65
C LEU A 37 -3.66 -17.70 15.06
N GLU A 38 -4.46 -18.25 15.98
CA GLU A 38 -4.26 -19.62 16.48
C GLU A 38 -4.43 -20.69 15.39
N GLU A 39 -5.25 -20.39 14.38
CA GLU A 39 -5.45 -21.27 13.23
C GLU A 39 -4.23 -21.23 12.29
N PRO A 40 -3.72 -22.39 11.83
CA PRO A 40 -2.56 -22.46 10.95
C PRO A 40 -2.76 -21.61 9.69
N ASN A 41 -1.73 -20.85 9.31
CA ASN A 41 -1.72 -19.98 8.14
C ASN A 41 -2.84 -18.93 8.10
N THR A 42 -3.53 -18.69 9.22
CA THR A 42 -4.55 -17.66 9.34
C THR A 42 -3.96 -16.42 9.99
N TYR A 43 -4.25 -15.27 9.40
CA TYR A 43 -3.71 -13.98 9.79
C TYR A 43 -4.81 -12.94 9.94
N ARG A 44 -4.55 -11.95 10.78
CA ARG A 44 -5.28 -10.70 10.84
C ARG A 44 -4.36 -9.55 10.48
N VAL A 45 -4.77 -8.77 9.50
CA VAL A 45 -4.12 -7.50 9.15
C VAL A 45 -5.02 -6.35 9.59
N THR A 46 -4.41 -5.33 10.19
CA THR A 46 -5.07 -4.10 10.58
C THR A 46 -4.26 -2.89 10.14
N VAL A 47 -4.92 -1.92 9.50
CA VAL A 47 -4.30 -0.68 9.00
C VAL A 47 -5.18 0.54 9.25
N PRO A 48 -4.63 1.76 9.26
CA PRO A 48 -5.43 2.98 9.19
C PRO A 48 -6.39 2.95 7.99
N SER A 49 -7.67 3.24 8.20
CA SER A 49 -8.64 3.18 7.10
C SER A 49 -8.38 4.24 6.05
N GLN A 50 -7.79 5.38 6.43
CA GLN A 50 -7.42 6.47 5.55
C GLN A 50 -6.12 7.11 6.03
N LEU A 51 -5.32 7.62 5.10
CA LEU A 51 -4.20 8.50 5.37
C LEU A 51 -4.41 9.81 4.61
N GLU A 52 -4.07 10.93 5.25
CA GLU A 52 -4.16 12.26 4.62
C GLU A 52 -5.54 12.48 3.95
N ASP A 53 -5.56 13.10 2.78
CA ASP A 53 -6.76 13.29 1.95
C ASP A 53 -6.94 12.19 0.88
N LEU A 54 -6.39 10.99 1.13
CA LEU A 54 -6.49 9.87 0.21
C LEU A 54 -7.81 9.11 0.36
N GLN A 55 -8.07 8.20 -0.56
CA GLN A 55 -9.18 7.26 -0.47
C GLN A 55 -8.96 6.28 0.69
N LYS A 56 -10.04 5.56 1.02
CA LYS A 56 -9.98 4.44 1.95
C LYS A 56 -8.95 3.40 1.46
N ALA A 57 -8.20 2.82 2.40
CA ALA A 57 -7.18 1.83 2.10
C ALA A 57 -7.78 0.60 1.41
N GLU A 58 -7.02 0.07 0.45
CA GLU A 58 -7.24 -1.23 -0.15
C GLU A 58 -6.16 -2.18 0.38
N ILE A 59 -6.57 -3.33 0.91
CA ILE A 59 -5.66 -4.35 1.46
C ILE A 59 -5.64 -5.53 0.49
N MET A 60 -4.46 -5.92 0.03
CA MET A 60 -4.26 -7.00 -0.92
C MET A 60 -3.32 -8.06 -0.35
N LEU A 61 -3.65 -9.34 -0.58
CA LEU A 61 -2.73 -10.46 -0.40
C LEU A 61 -2.09 -10.75 -1.76
N ALA A 62 -0.79 -10.54 -1.87
CA ALA A 62 -0.02 -10.74 -3.09
C ALA A 62 0.96 -11.92 -2.95
N TYR A 63 1.33 -12.53 -4.08
CA TYR A 63 2.24 -13.68 -4.13
C TYR A 63 3.37 -13.43 -5.13
N SER A 64 4.61 -13.36 -4.64
CA SER A 64 5.80 -13.14 -5.49
C SER A 64 6.88 -14.19 -5.27
N LYS A 65 7.75 -14.37 -6.26
CA LYS A 65 8.92 -15.27 -6.17
C LYS A 65 10.14 -14.55 -5.61
N ASP A 66 10.33 -13.31 -6.04
CA ASP A 66 11.64 -12.66 -6.00
C ASP A 66 11.77 -11.66 -4.85
N HIS A 67 10.70 -10.92 -4.53
CA HIS A 67 10.72 -9.92 -3.47
C HIS A 67 9.33 -9.66 -2.88
N ALA A 68 9.30 -9.27 -1.61
CA ALA A 68 8.12 -8.69 -1.00
C ALA A 68 8.19 -7.17 -1.18
N GLY A 69 7.11 -6.58 -1.70
CA GLY A 69 6.99 -5.14 -1.92
C GLY A 69 6.77 -4.77 -3.38
N GLY A 70 6.18 -3.59 -3.59
CA GLY A 70 5.72 -3.15 -4.90
C GLY A 70 4.21 -3.30 -5.07
N VAL A 71 3.61 -2.50 -5.95
CA VAL A 71 2.24 -2.72 -6.38
C VAL A 71 2.24 -4.02 -7.20
N PRO A 72 1.37 -5.01 -6.91
CA PRO A 72 1.34 -6.27 -7.62
C PRO A 72 0.69 -6.10 -9.01
N VAL A 73 1.34 -5.33 -9.90
CA VAL A 73 0.82 -5.03 -11.25
C VAL A 73 0.85 -6.28 -12.13
N TYR A 74 1.85 -7.14 -11.93
CA TYR A 74 2.05 -8.37 -12.71
C TYR A 74 1.97 -9.65 -11.86
N ASP A 75 1.83 -9.50 -10.54
CA ASP A 75 1.74 -10.61 -9.61
C ASP A 75 0.28 -10.99 -9.35
N ALA A 76 0.06 -12.26 -9.00
CA ALA A 76 -1.27 -12.69 -8.56
C ALA A 76 -1.55 -12.08 -7.18
N PHE A 77 -2.65 -11.35 -7.07
CA PHE A 77 -3.13 -10.80 -5.82
C PHE A 77 -4.63 -10.98 -5.68
N GLU A 78 -5.11 -10.92 -4.44
CA GLU A 78 -6.52 -10.80 -4.12
C GLU A 78 -6.75 -9.63 -3.16
N THR A 79 -7.82 -8.87 -3.38
CA THR A 79 -8.23 -7.81 -2.45
C THR A 79 -9.01 -8.42 -1.30
N LEU A 80 -8.54 -8.19 -0.07
CA LEU A 80 -9.15 -8.73 1.14
C LEU A 80 -10.40 -7.93 1.54
N LYS A 81 -11.45 -8.65 1.96
CA LYS A 81 -12.67 -8.02 2.49
C LYS A 81 -12.42 -7.54 3.92
N ALA A 82 -12.11 -6.26 4.07
CA ALA A 82 -11.89 -5.64 5.36
C ALA A 82 -13.18 -5.05 5.96
N ARG A 83 -13.29 -5.09 7.29
CA ARG A 83 -14.27 -4.31 8.06
C ARG A 83 -13.61 -3.08 8.64
N GLU A 84 -14.35 -1.98 8.68
CA GLU A 84 -13.91 -0.77 9.39
C GLU A 84 -14.39 -0.79 10.84
N ILE A 85 -13.46 -0.55 11.77
CA ILE A 85 -13.70 -0.43 13.20
C ILE A 85 -12.81 0.69 13.73
N ASN A 86 -13.42 1.74 14.30
CA ASN A 86 -12.71 2.88 14.91
C ASN A 86 -11.64 3.53 14.00
N GLY A 87 -11.97 3.78 12.73
CA GLY A 87 -11.05 4.41 11.77
C GLY A 87 -9.89 3.51 11.31
N LYS A 88 -9.98 2.20 11.55
CA LYS A 88 -9.04 1.20 11.05
C LYS A 88 -9.77 0.17 10.22
N LEU A 89 -9.13 -0.30 9.16
CA LEU A 89 -9.57 -1.47 8.42
C LEU A 89 -8.91 -2.72 9.00
N SER A 90 -9.70 -3.76 9.22
CA SER A 90 -9.22 -5.06 9.68
C SER A 90 -9.78 -6.17 8.80
N ALA A 91 -8.91 -7.05 8.32
CA ALA A 91 -9.27 -8.23 7.56
C ALA A 91 -8.64 -9.47 8.20
N THR A 92 -9.40 -10.55 8.26
CA THR A 92 -8.89 -11.89 8.62
C THR A 92 -8.90 -12.75 7.36
N PHE A 93 -7.81 -13.45 7.11
CA PHE A 93 -7.61 -14.23 5.88
C PHE A 93 -6.74 -15.45 6.19
N THR A 94 -6.91 -16.49 5.38
CA THR A 94 -6.07 -17.69 5.43
C THR A 94 -5.20 -17.70 4.18
N VAL A 95 -3.93 -18.03 4.38
CA VAL A 95 -2.95 -18.08 3.31
C VAL A 95 -2.87 -19.50 2.76
N GLU A 96 -3.03 -19.62 1.45
CA GLU A 96 -2.81 -20.88 0.76
C GLU A 96 -1.33 -21.05 0.40
N HIS A 97 -0.80 -22.26 0.58
CA HIS A 97 0.52 -22.58 0.08
C HIS A 97 0.51 -22.58 -1.46
N ARG A 98 1.44 -21.83 -2.08
CA ARG A 98 1.61 -21.79 -3.54
C ARG A 98 3.05 -22.12 -3.89
N GLU A 99 3.24 -23.14 -4.74
CA GLU A 99 4.57 -23.57 -5.14
C GLU A 99 5.39 -22.39 -5.70
N ASN A 100 6.60 -22.24 -5.16
CA ASN A 100 7.58 -21.23 -5.57
C ASN A 100 7.12 -19.78 -5.45
N LYS A 101 6.06 -19.46 -4.68
CA LYS A 101 5.65 -18.08 -4.40
C LYS A 101 5.45 -17.89 -2.91
N LYS A 102 5.87 -16.73 -2.41
CA LYS A 102 5.72 -16.34 -1.01
C LYS A 102 4.66 -15.25 -0.89
N PRO A 103 3.74 -15.36 0.07
CA PRO A 103 2.68 -14.38 0.28
C PRO A 103 3.21 -13.16 1.03
N TYR A 104 2.65 -11.99 0.76
CA TYR A 104 2.87 -10.77 1.52
C TYR A 104 1.66 -9.85 1.39
N ILE A 105 1.51 -8.92 2.33
CA ILE A 105 0.45 -7.93 2.28
C ILE A 105 0.94 -6.67 1.57
N VAL A 106 0.08 -6.12 0.72
CA VAL A 106 0.21 -4.80 0.12
C VAL A 106 -1.00 -3.97 0.52
N VAL A 107 -0.77 -2.72 0.90
CA VAL A 107 -1.82 -1.77 1.25
C VAL A 107 -1.66 -0.51 0.43
N MET A 108 -2.75 -0.08 -0.20
CA MET A 108 -2.80 1.10 -1.05
C MET A 108 -3.79 2.12 -0.51
N TRP A 109 -3.34 3.35 -0.31
CA TRP A 109 -4.21 4.52 -0.14
C TRP A 109 -4.16 5.34 -1.44
N TRP A 110 -5.17 5.14 -2.29
CA TRP A 110 -5.24 5.75 -3.61
C TRP A 110 -5.61 7.25 -3.54
N PRO A 111 -5.15 8.09 -4.49
CA PRO A 111 -5.60 9.48 -4.57
C PRO A 111 -7.09 9.55 -4.94
N LYS A 112 -7.83 10.55 -4.42
CA LYS A 112 -9.28 10.72 -4.70
C LYS A 112 -9.57 11.15 -6.14
N VAL A 113 -8.65 11.87 -6.75
CA VAL A 113 -8.73 12.35 -8.14
C VAL A 113 -7.49 11.90 -8.89
N CYS A 114 -7.54 11.92 -10.23
CA CYS A 114 -6.38 11.60 -11.03
C CYS A 114 -5.26 12.64 -10.81
N CYS A 115 -4.02 12.13 -10.74
CA CYS A 115 -2.70 12.79 -10.73
C CYS A 115 -1.94 13.00 -9.39
N PRO A 116 -2.54 13.05 -8.19
CA PRO A 116 -1.79 12.93 -6.94
C PRO A 116 -1.26 11.51 -6.73
N CYS A 117 -0.19 11.39 -5.97
CA CYS A 117 0.45 10.12 -5.67
C CYS A 117 -0.24 9.44 -4.50
N GLY A 118 -0.65 8.18 -4.67
CA GLY A 118 -1.10 7.35 -3.56
C GLY A 118 0.03 7.04 -2.57
N ILE A 119 -0.32 6.39 -1.47
CA ILE A 119 0.65 5.80 -0.54
C ILE A 119 0.54 4.28 -0.66
N GLN A 120 1.69 3.62 -0.65
CA GLN A 120 1.83 2.18 -0.63
C GLN A 120 2.59 1.77 0.63
N ALA A 121 2.12 0.70 1.27
CA ALA A 121 2.82 -0.01 2.34
C ALA A 121 2.81 -1.51 2.07
N ASN A 122 3.81 -2.23 2.58
CA ASN A 122 3.94 -3.66 2.38
C ASN A 122 4.51 -4.34 3.61
N THR A 123 4.20 -5.63 3.78
CA THR A 123 4.92 -6.48 4.73
C THR A 123 6.12 -7.14 4.07
N LYS A 124 6.99 -7.74 4.88
CA LYS A 124 7.86 -8.82 4.41
C LYS A 124 7.01 -10.04 4.00
N PHE A 125 7.66 -11.06 3.47
CA PHE A 125 6.99 -12.34 3.24
C PHE A 125 6.42 -12.90 4.54
N LEU A 126 5.19 -13.40 4.43
CA LEU A 126 4.50 -14.19 5.42
C LEU A 126 5.15 -15.58 5.48
N GLU A 127 5.29 -16.11 6.69
CA GLU A 127 5.66 -17.50 6.89
C GLU A 127 4.41 -18.37 6.69
N VAL A 128 4.56 -19.54 6.07
CA VAL A 128 3.45 -20.45 5.80
C VAL A 128 3.94 -21.84 6.19
N GLU A 129 3.21 -22.48 7.10
CA GLU A 129 3.45 -23.84 7.58
C GLU A 129 2.88 -24.88 6.61
#